data_AF-A0A2A5DKD6-F1
#
_entry.id   AF-A0A2A5DKD6-F1
#
_cell.length_a   1.000
_cell.length_b   1.000
_cell.length_c   1.000
_cell.angle_alpha   90.00
_cell.angle_beta   90.00
_cell.angle_gamma   90.00
#
_symmetry.space_group_name_H-M   'P 1'
#
loop_
_entity.id
_entity.type
_entity.pdbx_description
1 polymer ?
#
loop_
_entity_poly.entity_id
_entity_poly.type
_entity_poly.pdbx_seq_one_letter_code
_entity_poly.pdbx_strand_id
1 'polypeptide(L)'
;MNRENKQYLNEAHEEVQNEYLSADGDTWEGAEGGYMEEEAGQDWNAEGWNDDEMYAAHGGEHGKPAQSAPFILQIVNASSSAISNVDIGDSYTNRTLSNFGQNASITTTSTISGVTYIEFLAESEGKPFKVGKTMIISTSAGQLDQTVAVTHRNGRGDRSDHVITPTLDPNQNQTDRVIDDYEYMFDGYTRLRVNQINASATVTIRIYPKQIFSPTKMAQAGKQGRGNIGFRPPHIVRSAQVAVRRRMQP
;
A
#
# COMPACT_ATOMS: atom_id res chain seq x y z
N MET A 1 -12.01 -33.87 28.96
CA MET A 1 -11.98 -32.39 28.88
C MET A 1 -13.25 -31.89 29.54
N ASN A 2 -13.14 -31.23 30.69
CA ASN A 2 -14.27 -30.94 31.59
C ASN A 2 -15.25 -29.94 30.96
N ARG A 3 -16.55 -30.06 31.27
CA ARG A 3 -17.63 -29.23 30.71
C ARG A 3 -17.40 -27.73 30.97
N GLU A 4 -16.79 -27.42 32.10
CA GLU A 4 -16.41 -26.07 32.54
C GLU A 4 -15.39 -25.42 31.59
N ASN A 5 -14.38 -26.15 31.11
CA ASN A 5 -13.37 -25.59 30.19
C ASN A 5 -13.95 -25.17 28.84
N LYS A 6 -15.10 -25.73 28.44
CA LYS A 6 -15.80 -25.33 27.21
C LYS A 6 -16.65 -24.07 27.42
N GLN A 7 -17.15 -23.84 28.63
CA GLN A 7 -17.87 -22.61 28.97
C GLN A 7 -16.91 -21.42 29.03
N TYR A 8 -15.76 -21.58 29.68
CA TYR A 8 -14.73 -20.53 29.71
C TYR A 8 -14.22 -20.12 28.32
N LEU A 9 -14.07 -21.08 27.40
CA LEU A 9 -13.66 -20.77 26.02
C LEU A 9 -14.75 -20.08 25.20
N ASN A 10 -16.02 -20.33 25.52
CA ASN A 10 -17.14 -19.66 24.85
C ASN A 10 -17.36 -18.25 25.41
N GLU A 11 -17.27 -18.08 26.74
CA GLU A 11 -17.36 -16.78 27.40
C GLU A 11 -16.21 -15.85 26.97
N ALA A 12 -14.98 -16.37 26.89
CA ALA A 12 -13.84 -15.60 26.38
C ALA A 12 -13.97 -15.21 24.90
N HIS A 13 -14.69 -16.00 24.08
CA HIS A 13 -14.98 -15.63 22.70
C HIS A 13 -16.11 -14.59 22.58
N GLU A 14 -17.12 -14.63 23.47
CA GLU A 14 -18.22 -13.65 23.48
C GLU A 14 -17.77 -12.28 24.04
N GLU A 15 -16.89 -12.25 25.05
CA GLU A 15 -16.31 -10.99 25.56
C GLU A 15 -15.47 -10.27 24.50
N VAL A 16 -14.59 -11.01 23.80
CA VAL A 16 -13.77 -10.45 22.73
C VAL A 16 -14.64 -9.98 21.55
N GLN A 17 -15.68 -10.73 21.20
CA GLN A 17 -16.59 -10.33 20.12
C GLN A 17 -17.38 -9.06 20.46
N ASN A 18 -17.77 -8.86 21.73
CA ASN A 18 -18.44 -7.65 22.17
C ASN A 18 -17.48 -6.44 22.24
N GLU A 19 -16.22 -6.63 22.65
CA GLU A 19 -15.21 -5.56 22.69
C GLU A 19 -14.86 -5.04 21.27
N TYR A 20 -14.85 -5.91 20.26
CA TYR A 20 -14.64 -5.52 18.86
C TYR A 20 -15.88 -4.94 18.17
N LEU A 21 -17.09 -5.15 18.70
CA LEU A 21 -18.33 -4.56 18.18
C LEU A 21 -18.68 -3.21 18.84
N SER A 22 -18.12 -2.90 20.01
CA SER A 22 -18.26 -1.59 20.68
C SER A 22 -17.13 -0.61 20.37
N ALA A 23 -16.06 -1.04 19.69
CA ALA A 23 -14.94 -0.19 19.30
C ALA A 23 -15.18 0.62 17.99
N ASP A 24 -16.32 0.40 17.31
CA ASP A 24 -16.90 1.33 16.33
C ASP A 24 -17.97 2.23 17.01
N GLY A 25 -17.72 2.58 18.27
CA GLY A 25 -18.58 3.43 19.09
C GLY A 25 -18.63 4.86 18.59
N ASP A 26 -19.52 5.10 17.63
CA ASP A 26 -20.29 6.35 17.54
C ASP A 26 -21.04 6.54 18.87
N THR A 27 -20.38 7.17 19.83
CA THR A 27 -21.03 7.81 20.97
C THR A 27 -20.84 9.31 20.81
N TRP A 28 -21.55 9.89 19.85
CA TRP A 28 -21.93 11.30 19.91
C TRP A 28 -23.03 11.42 20.99
N GLU A 29 -22.60 11.30 22.25
CA GLU A 29 -23.42 11.67 23.40
C GLU A 29 -23.60 13.18 23.37
N GLY A 30 -24.86 13.59 23.24
CA GLY A 30 -25.29 14.97 23.26
C GLY A 30 -24.76 15.71 24.48
N ALA A 31 -23.91 16.70 24.23
CA ALA A 31 -23.64 17.77 25.17
C ALA A 31 -24.86 18.69 25.22
N GLU A 32 -25.76 18.43 26.16
CA GLU A 32 -26.77 19.40 26.58
C GLU A 32 -26.13 20.56 27.35
N GLY A 33 -26.52 21.79 27.00
CA GLY A 33 -26.62 22.92 27.94
C GLY A 33 -25.53 23.98 27.87
N GLY A 34 -25.87 25.16 27.32
CA GLY A 34 -25.05 26.37 27.44
C GLY A 34 -25.57 27.57 26.65
N TYR A 35 -26.62 28.22 27.16
CA TYR A 35 -27.23 29.46 26.67
C TYR A 35 -26.20 30.57 26.41
N MET A 36 -26.24 31.21 25.24
CA MET A 36 -26.13 32.67 25.07
C MET A 36 -26.86 33.09 23.79
N GLU A 37 -27.98 33.79 23.97
CA GLU A 37 -28.63 34.63 22.97
C GLU A 37 -27.74 35.84 22.68
N GLU A 38 -27.44 36.12 21.41
CA GLU A 38 -27.29 37.50 20.95
C GLU A 38 -27.72 37.60 19.49
N GLU A 39 -28.76 38.39 19.26
CA GLU A 39 -29.34 38.69 17.96
C GLU A 39 -28.33 39.41 17.05
N ALA A 40 -28.27 39.04 15.77
CA ALA A 40 -28.72 39.90 14.66
C ALA A 40 -28.18 39.41 13.31
N GLY A 41 -29.11 39.08 12.40
CA GLY A 41 -28.98 39.51 11.01
C GLY A 41 -28.89 38.42 9.93
N GLN A 42 -29.94 38.41 9.11
CA GLN A 42 -29.95 38.11 7.68
C GLN A 42 -30.33 36.68 7.24
N ASP A 43 -31.66 36.51 7.23
CA ASP A 43 -32.50 35.77 6.29
C ASP A 43 -31.85 35.44 4.93
N TRP A 44 -31.68 34.14 4.64
CA TRP A 44 -31.64 33.57 3.29
C TRP A 44 -32.23 32.15 3.31
N ASN A 45 -33.51 32.06 2.96
CA ASN A 45 -34.25 30.92 2.39
C ASN A 45 -33.88 29.51 2.87
N ALA A 46 -34.69 29.02 3.81
CA ALA A 46 -34.95 27.61 4.00
C ALA A 46 -35.69 27.02 2.78
N GLU A 47 -34.98 26.27 1.94
CA GLU A 47 -35.59 25.21 1.12
C GLU A 47 -34.91 23.88 1.44
N GLY A 48 -35.73 22.93 1.88
CA GLY A 48 -35.31 21.66 2.44
C GLY A 48 -34.52 20.81 1.45
N TRP A 49 -33.34 20.38 1.88
CA TRP A 49 -32.60 19.32 1.23
C TRP A 49 -33.04 18.02 1.89
N ASN A 50 -33.85 17.26 1.16
CA ASN A 50 -34.21 15.89 1.53
C ASN A 50 -32.95 15.03 1.41
N ASP A 51 -32.66 14.22 2.42
CA ASP A 51 -31.55 13.27 2.50
C ASP A 51 -31.62 12.09 1.48
N ASP A 52 -32.49 12.19 0.47
CA ASP A 52 -32.73 11.14 -0.53
C ASP A 52 -31.97 11.38 -1.86
N GLU A 53 -31.15 12.43 -1.98
CA GLU A 53 -30.40 12.74 -3.21
C GLU A 53 -29.04 12.03 -3.34
N MET A 54 -28.73 11.05 -2.49
CA MET A 54 -27.46 10.29 -2.57
C MET A 54 -27.44 9.15 -3.61
N TYR A 55 -28.36 9.14 -4.59
CA TYR A 55 -28.41 8.14 -5.67
C TYR A 55 -28.86 8.67 -7.04
N ALA A 56 -28.62 9.94 -7.37
CA ALA A 56 -28.86 10.46 -8.72
C ALA A 56 -27.55 10.51 -9.54
N ALA A 57 -27.32 9.49 -10.35
CA ALA A 57 -26.33 9.50 -11.41
C ALA A 57 -26.71 10.55 -12.48
N HIS A 58 -26.06 11.72 -12.46
CA HIS A 58 -26.08 12.67 -13.55
C HIS A 58 -24.65 12.95 -14.04
N GLY A 59 -24.42 12.64 -15.32
CA GLY A 59 -23.17 12.86 -16.03
C GLY A 59 -22.85 14.35 -16.18
N GLY A 60 -22.13 14.88 -15.19
CA GLY A 60 -21.28 16.05 -15.32
C GLY A 60 -19.82 15.59 -15.28
N GLU A 61 -18.97 16.29 -16.03
CA GLU A 61 -17.51 16.10 -16.16
C GLU A 61 -16.89 15.27 -15.03
N HIS A 62 -16.33 14.11 -15.37
CA HIS A 62 -15.53 13.32 -14.45
C HIS A 62 -14.42 14.19 -13.86
N GLY A 63 -14.69 14.78 -12.70
CA GLY A 63 -13.68 15.36 -11.84
C GLY A 63 -12.59 14.30 -11.69
N LYS A 64 -11.35 14.68 -12.01
CA LYS A 64 -10.20 13.77 -11.91
C LYS A 64 -10.29 13.06 -10.56
N PRO A 65 -10.18 11.71 -10.51
CA PRO A 65 -10.27 10.99 -9.25
C PRO A 65 -9.30 11.65 -8.25
N ALA A 66 -9.78 11.91 -7.03
CA ALA A 66 -8.99 12.57 -6.01
C ALA A 66 -7.65 11.85 -5.87
N GLN A 67 -6.55 12.57 -6.09
CA GLN A 67 -5.21 12.01 -5.95
C GLN A 67 -4.97 11.68 -4.48
N SER A 68 -4.58 10.44 -4.20
CA SER A 68 -4.24 10.02 -2.85
C SER A 68 -3.06 10.81 -2.29
N ALA A 69 -3.04 10.97 -0.97
CA ALA A 69 -1.89 11.56 -0.28
C ALA A 69 -0.65 10.65 -0.50
N PRO A 70 0.50 11.21 -0.93
CA PRO A 70 1.69 10.42 -1.17
C PRO A 70 2.44 10.08 0.11
N PHE A 71 3.15 8.96 0.10
CA PHE A 71 4.33 8.79 0.94
C PHE A 71 5.46 9.63 0.35
N ILE A 72 6.09 10.48 1.17
CA ILE A 72 7.15 11.40 0.72
C ILE A 72 8.45 11.04 1.44
N LEU A 73 9.41 10.56 0.67
CA LEU A 73 10.72 10.16 1.16
C LEU A 73 11.80 11.07 0.58
N GLN A 74 12.74 11.48 1.40
CA GLN A 74 13.91 12.25 1.00
C GLN A 74 15.17 11.43 1.24
N ILE A 75 16.02 11.38 0.22
CA ILE A 75 17.32 10.72 0.22
C ILE A 75 18.38 11.80 0.08
N VAL A 76 19.34 11.83 0.99
CA VAL A 76 20.46 12.77 0.97
C VAL A 76 21.76 11.99 0.89
N ASN A 77 22.62 12.35 -0.07
CA ASN A 77 24.01 11.93 -0.08
C ASN A 77 24.88 13.06 0.51
N ALA A 78 25.37 12.87 1.72
CA ALA A 78 26.22 13.86 2.39
C ALA A 78 27.70 13.81 1.95
N SER A 79 28.09 12.84 1.11
CA SER A 79 29.47 12.71 0.64
C SER A 79 29.78 13.58 -0.58
N SER A 80 31.07 13.79 -0.83
CA SER A 80 31.60 14.45 -2.03
C SER A 80 31.72 13.52 -3.24
N SER A 81 31.34 12.25 -3.10
CA SER A 81 31.36 11.25 -4.16
C SER A 81 29.95 10.77 -4.47
N ALA A 82 29.72 10.28 -5.68
CA ALA A 82 28.45 9.64 -5.99
C ALA A 82 28.36 8.27 -5.30
N ILE A 83 27.17 7.88 -4.85
CA ILE A 83 26.92 6.61 -4.18
C ILE A 83 25.93 5.80 -5.01
N SER A 84 26.34 4.60 -5.42
CA SER A 84 25.53 3.71 -6.26
C SER A 84 24.63 2.78 -5.42
N ASN A 85 23.58 2.25 -6.07
CA ASN A 85 22.68 1.23 -5.53
C ASN A 85 22.01 1.62 -4.20
N VAL A 86 21.38 2.79 -4.19
CA VAL A 86 20.66 3.30 -3.02
C VAL A 86 19.24 2.74 -3.02
N ASP A 87 18.91 1.96 -1.99
CA ASP A 87 17.66 1.20 -1.93
C ASP A 87 16.62 1.86 -1.01
N ILE A 88 15.37 1.87 -1.43
CA ILE A 88 14.21 2.22 -0.61
C ILE A 88 13.27 1.00 -0.55
N GLY A 89 12.66 0.76 0.60
CA GLY A 89 11.79 -0.41 0.80
C GLY A 89 12.59 -1.66 1.16
N ASP A 90 12.14 -2.81 0.67
CA ASP A 90 12.58 -4.17 1.02
C ASP A 90 12.65 -4.35 2.54
N SER A 91 11.54 -3.97 3.16
CA SER A 91 11.42 -3.79 4.60
C SER A 91 11.81 -5.04 5.39
N TYR A 92 11.43 -6.24 4.90
CA TYR A 92 11.80 -7.50 5.55
C TYR A 92 13.31 -7.69 5.74
N THR A 93 14.12 -7.08 4.86
CA THR A 93 15.58 -7.08 5.00
C THR A 93 16.05 -5.80 5.70
N ASN A 94 15.70 -4.65 5.13
CA ASN A 94 16.32 -3.38 5.47
C ASN A 94 15.88 -2.83 6.84
N ARG A 95 14.68 -3.13 7.33
CA ARG A 95 14.16 -2.56 8.59
C ARG A 95 14.98 -2.95 9.81
N THR A 96 15.69 -4.07 9.75
CA THR A 96 16.49 -4.61 10.87
C THR A 96 17.99 -4.32 10.73
N LEU A 97 18.44 -3.80 9.59
CA LEU A 97 19.84 -3.50 9.33
C LEU A 97 20.24 -2.12 9.86
N SER A 98 21.51 -1.99 10.22
CA SER A 98 22.10 -0.68 10.53
C SER A 98 21.96 0.26 9.32
N ASN A 99 21.53 1.50 9.58
CA ASN A 99 21.20 2.50 8.56
C ASN A 99 20.35 1.94 7.41
N PHE A 100 19.45 1.00 7.70
CA PHE A 100 18.57 0.37 6.70
C PHE A 100 19.29 -0.30 5.52
N GLY A 101 20.51 -0.80 5.76
CA GLY A 101 21.36 -1.39 4.72
C GLY A 101 22.02 -0.37 3.78
N GLN A 102 21.94 0.92 4.09
CA GLN A 102 22.51 2.00 3.29
C GLN A 102 23.98 2.26 3.62
N ASN A 103 24.68 2.88 2.67
CA ASN A 103 25.96 3.53 2.93
C ASN A 103 25.82 4.58 4.06
N ALA A 104 26.83 4.72 4.92
CA ALA A 104 26.78 5.65 6.05
C ALA A 104 26.60 7.13 5.67
N SER A 105 26.93 7.51 4.44
CA SER A 105 26.72 8.87 3.92
C SER A 105 25.36 9.06 3.23
N ILE A 106 24.53 8.02 3.16
CA ILE A 106 23.15 8.09 2.70
C ILE A 106 22.22 8.14 3.91
N THR A 107 21.36 9.16 3.91
CA THR A 107 20.26 9.27 4.87
C THR A 107 18.95 9.24 4.10
N THR A 108 18.04 8.35 4.51
CA THR A 108 16.66 8.31 4.01
C THR A 108 15.71 8.73 5.13
N THR A 109 14.93 9.77 4.89
CA THR A 109 13.93 10.31 5.83
C THR A 109 12.56 10.39 5.18
N SER A 110 11.52 10.46 5.99
CA SER A 110 10.22 10.96 5.53
C SER A 110 10.18 12.47 5.79
N THR A 111 9.60 13.23 4.86
CA THR A 111 9.41 14.69 5.04
C THR A 111 8.07 15.02 5.67
N ILE A 112 7.25 14.01 5.99
CA ILE A 112 6.00 14.18 6.72
C ILE A 112 6.33 14.30 8.21
N SER A 113 5.86 15.39 8.84
CA SER A 113 6.14 15.67 10.25
C SER A 113 5.68 14.52 11.15
N GLY A 114 6.54 14.09 12.06
CA GLY A 114 6.26 12.99 12.99
C GLY A 114 6.27 11.60 12.39
N VAL A 115 6.59 11.46 11.08
CA VAL A 115 6.70 10.15 10.41
C VAL A 115 8.15 9.91 10.02
N THR A 116 8.68 8.78 10.49
CA THR A 116 10.03 8.31 10.23
C THR A 116 10.08 7.32 9.07
N TYR A 117 11.26 7.13 8.49
CA TYR A 117 11.44 6.13 7.43
C TYR A 117 11.21 4.70 7.93
N ILE A 118 11.55 4.40 9.19
CA ILE A 118 11.31 3.08 9.77
C ILE A 118 9.81 2.78 9.92
N GLU A 119 8.99 3.79 10.21
CA GLU A 119 7.52 3.64 10.24
C GLU A 119 6.94 3.39 8.86
N PHE A 120 7.42 4.09 7.83
CA PHE A 120 7.06 3.79 6.44
C PHE A 120 7.40 2.34 6.07
N LEU A 121 8.61 1.88 6.44
CA LEU A 121 9.03 0.49 6.23
C LEU A 121 8.08 -0.48 6.95
N ALA A 122 7.75 -0.24 8.22
CA ALA A 122 6.82 -1.08 8.97
C ALA A 122 5.41 -1.11 8.36
N GLU A 123 4.91 0.04 7.88
CA GLU A 123 3.61 0.13 7.22
C GLU A 123 3.59 -0.65 5.91
N SER A 124 4.66 -0.57 5.10
CA SER A 124 4.77 -1.33 3.85
C SER A 124 4.75 -2.85 4.05
N GLU A 125 5.21 -3.35 5.21
CA GLU A 125 5.10 -4.77 5.56
C GLU A 125 3.68 -5.15 5.99
N GLY A 126 3.09 -4.38 6.91
CA GLY A 126 1.81 -4.72 7.52
C GLY A 126 0.58 -4.38 6.67
N LYS A 127 0.71 -3.38 5.79
CA LYS A 127 -0.35 -2.87 4.92
C LYS A 127 0.20 -2.65 3.50
N PRO A 128 0.42 -3.73 2.73
CA PRO A 128 0.80 -3.62 1.33
C PRO A 128 -0.15 -2.71 0.55
N PHE A 129 0.37 -1.99 -0.44
CA PHE A 129 -0.43 -1.08 -1.25
C PHE A 129 -0.03 -1.14 -2.72
N LYS A 130 -0.98 -0.86 -3.61
CA LYS A 130 -0.71 -0.66 -5.03
C LYS A 130 -0.31 0.79 -5.25
N VAL A 131 0.81 1.02 -5.91
CA VAL A 131 1.25 2.34 -6.37
C VAL A 131 0.60 2.62 -7.72
N GLY A 132 0.07 3.82 -7.89
CA GLY A 132 -0.48 4.28 -9.18
C GLY A 132 0.39 5.32 -9.89
N LYS A 133 1.28 5.98 -9.15
CA LYS A 133 2.18 7.00 -9.67
C LYS A 133 3.40 7.10 -8.76
N THR A 134 4.58 7.21 -9.35
CA THR A 134 5.82 7.55 -8.66
C THR A 134 6.37 8.83 -9.23
N MET A 135 6.72 9.79 -8.37
CA MET A 135 7.36 11.03 -8.79
C MET A 135 8.73 11.16 -8.12
N ILE A 136 9.74 11.46 -8.91
CA ILE A 136 11.11 11.68 -8.45
C ILE A 136 11.43 13.15 -8.68
N ILE A 137 11.93 13.82 -7.64
CA ILE A 137 12.24 15.25 -7.65
C ILE A 137 13.70 15.43 -7.23
N SER A 138 14.44 16.23 -7.96
CA SER A 138 15.79 16.68 -7.59
C SER A 138 16.15 17.93 -8.35
N THR A 139 16.87 18.85 -7.70
CA THR A 139 17.47 20.03 -8.35
C THR A 139 18.95 19.83 -8.69
N SER A 140 19.56 18.73 -8.24
CA SER A 140 20.95 18.39 -8.54
C SER A 140 21.11 18.02 -10.02
N ALA A 141 22.08 18.65 -10.69
CA ALA A 141 22.37 18.40 -12.11
C ALA A 141 22.67 16.91 -12.37
N GLY A 142 22.09 16.36 -13.44
CA GLY A 142 22.26 14.96 -13.85
C GLY A 142 21.70 13.91 -12.89
N GLN A 143 21.04 14.32 -11.81
CA GLN A 143 20.46 13.38 -10.84
C GLN A 143 19.18 12.74 -11.37
N LEU A 144 18.38 13.51 -12.11
CA LEU A 144 17.20 12.96 -12.77
C LEU A 144 17.58 12.07 -13.96
N ASP A 145 18.80 12.10 -14.48
CA ASP A 145 19.21 11.15 -15.52
C ASP A 145 19.47 9.73 -14.97
N GLN A 146 19.49 9.58 -13.63
CA GLN A 146 19.73 8.29 -12.98
C GLN A 146 18.45 7.46 -12.97
N THR A 147 18.56 6.20 -13.39
CA THR A 147 17.44 5.28 -13.41
C THR A 147 17.01 4.86 -12.00
N VAL A 148 15.71 4.58 -11.86
CA VAL A 148 15.14 3.97 -10.65
C VAL A 148 14.51 2.65 -11.03
N ALA A 149 15.04 1.55 -10.49
CA ALA A 149 14.50 0.22 -10.69
C ALA A 149 13.53 -0.13 -9.57
N VAL A 150 12.29 -0.45 -9.92
CA VAL A 150 11.32 -1.09 -9.05
C VAL A 150 11.50 -2.60 -9.17
N THR A 151 11.83 -3.25 -8.07
CA THR A 151 11.98 -4.70 -8.00
C THR A 151 11.01 -5.26 -6.97
N HIS A 152 10.16 -6.19 -7.39
CA HIS A 152 9.37 -7.03 -6.48
C HIS A 152 9.93 -8.45 -6.52
N ARG A 153 10.14 -9.04 -5.36
CA ARG A 153 10.50 -10.46 -5.23
C ARG A 153 9.48 -11.16 -4.36
N ASN A 154 9.43 -12.48 -4.44
CA ASN A 154 8.64 -13.28 -3.53
C ASN A 154 9.50 -14.26 -2.73
N GLY A 155 8.91 -14.89 -1.70
CA GLY A 155 9.59 -15.90 -0.89
C GLY A 155 9.94 -17.20 -1.63
N ARG A 156 9.54 -17.35 -2.90
CA ARG A 156 9.87 -18.49 -3.77
C ARG A 156 11.04 -18.20 -4.71
N GLY A 157 11.52 -16.96 -4.74
CA GLY A 157 12.62 -16.53 -5.60
C GLY A 157 12.21 -15.96 -6.95
N ASP A 158 10.91 -15.85 -7.25
CA ASP A 158 10.45 -15.14 -8.45
C ASP A 158 10.67 -13.63 -8.29
N ARG A 159 10.94 -12.96 -9.41
CA ARG A 159 11.24 -11.53 -9.44
C ARG A 159 10.55 -10.84 -10.62
N SER A 160 10.04 -9.65 -10.38
CA SER A 160 9.51 -8.73 -11.39
C SER A 160 10.23 -7.40 -11.27
N ASP A 161 10.71 -6.88 -12.40
CA ASP A 161 11.46 -5.62 -12.47
C ASP A 161 10.79 -4.64 -13.43
N HIS A 162 10.74 -3.38 -13.03
CA HIS A 162 10.39 -2.25 -13.89
C HIS A 162 11.45 -1.16 -13.71
N VAL A 163 11.97 -0.64 -14.81
CA VAL A 163 12.97 0.43 -14.75
C VAL A 163 12.33 1.74 -15.19
N ILE A 164 12.22 2.65 -14.24
CA ILE A 164 11.88 4.04 -14.50
C ILE A 164 13.13 4.70 -15.07
N THR A 165 13.09 4.99 -16.36
CA THR A 165 14.10 5.79 -17.04
C THR A 165 13.56 7.19 -17.13
N PRO A 166 14.11 8.16 -16.37
CA PRO A 166 13.56 9.48 -16.36
C PRO A 166 13.88 10.18 -17.69
N THR A 167 12.90 10.24 -18.58
CA THR A 167 13.00 11.05 -19.80
C THR A 167 12.32 12.37 -19.54
N LEU A 168 13.10 13.45 -19.52
CA LEU A 168 12.56 14.80 -19.46
C LEU A 168 11.86 15.11 -20.79
N ASP A 169 10.57 15.45 -20.76
CA ASP A 169 9.84 15.87 -21.96
C ASP A 169 10.36 17.26 -22.39
N PRO A 170 10.76 17.47 -23.66
CA PRO A 170 11.19 18.78 -24.15
C PRO A 170 10.15 19.90 -23.96
N ASN A 171 8.87 19.55 -23.80
CA ASN A 171 7.77 20.49 -23.60
C ASN A 171 7.33 20.62 -22.13
N GLN A 172 8.02 19.98 -21.18
CA GLN A 172 7.76 20.19 -19.76
C GLN A 172 8.39 21.51 -19.28
N ASN A 173 7.56 22.41 -18.77
CA ASN A 173 8.00 23.66 -18.13
C ASN A 173 8.70 23.45 -16.78
N GLN A 174 8.73 22.21 -16.26
CA GLN A 174 9.33 21.85 -14.98
C GLN A 174 10.42 20.80 -15.22
N THR A 175 11.67 21.16 -14.95
CA THR A 175 12.85 20.32 -15.20
C THR A 175 13.36 19.56 -13.97
N ASP A 176 12.75 19.81 -12.81
CA ASP A 176 13.16 19.31 -11.50
C ASP A 176 12.44 18.02 -11.09
N ARG A 177 11.61 17.45 -11.97
CA ARG A 177 10.77 16.31 -11.65
C ARG A 177 10.57 15.36 -12.83
N VAL A 178 10.48 14.08 -12.51
CA VAL A 178 10.02 13.04 -13.41
C VAL A 178 8.85 12.30 -12.77
N ILE A 179 7.86 11.94 -13.59
CA ILE A 179 6.68 11.21 -13.17
C ILE A 179 6.60 9.92 -13.99
N ASP A 180 6.33 8.82 -13.32
CA ASP A 180 6.07 7.52 -13.91
C ASP A 180 4.74 6.98 -13.37
N ASP A 181 3.88 6.50 -14.28
CA ASP A 181 2.53 6.02 -13.99
C ASP A 181 2.46 4.47 -13.99
N TYR A 182 3.61 3.78 -13.93
CA TYR A 182 3.61 2.34 -13.84
C TYR A 182 3.00 1.88 -12.52
N GLU A 183 2.04 0.97 -12.62
CA GLU A 183 1.40 0.40 -11.44
C GLU A 183 2.17 -0.81 -10.94
N TYR A 184 2.55 -0.79 -9.66
CA TYR A 184 3.22 -1.90 -9.00
C TYR A 184 2.73 -2.08 -7.57
N MET A 185 2.98 -3.26 -7.03
CA MET A 185 2.74 -3.53 -5.61
C MET A 185 3.93 -3.06 -4.79
N PHE A 186 3.66 -2.35 -3.70
CA PHE A 186 4.62 -2.03 -2.66
C PHE A 186 4.27 -2.83 -1.41
N ASP A 187 5.14 -3.78 -1.09
CA ASP A 187 5.07 -4.60 0.12
C ASP A 187 6.46 -4.73 0.75
N GLY A 188 6.58 -5.55 1.80
CA GLY A 188 7.86 -5.79 2.47
C GLY A 188 8.96 -6.41 1.60
N TYR A 189 8.67 -6.90 0.40
CA TYR A 189 9.63 -7.41 -0.59
C TYR A 189 9.89 -6.45 -1.75
N THR A 190 9.12 -5.36 -1.89
CA THR A 190 9.32 -4.36 -2.94
C THR A 190 10.48 -3.44 -2.62
N ARG A 191 11.36 -3.24 -3.59
CA ARG A 191 12.51 -2.34 -3.52
C ARG A 191 12.46 -1.32 -4.65
N LEU A 192 12.70 -0.05 -4.32
CA LEU A 192 13.05 1.00 -5.28
C LEU A 192 14.55 1.25 -5.19
N ARG A 193 15.30 0.95 -6.25
CA ARG A 193 16.73 1.18 -6.32
C ARG A 193 17.03 2.37 -7.20
N VAL A 194 17.56 3.44 -6.62
CA VAL A 194 18.18 4.52 -7.39
C VAL A 194 19.58 4.07 -7.79
N ASN A 195 19.87 4.06 -9.09
CA ASN A 195 21.16 3.58 -9.60
C ASN A 195 22.33 4.32 -8.96
N GLN A 196 22.20 5.65 -8.82
CA GLN A 196 23.17 6.50 -8.18
C GLN A 196 22.54 7.75 -7.58
N ILE A 197 23.00 8.15 -6.40
CA ILE A 197 22.78 9.49 -5.84
C ILE A 197 24.09 10.27 -5.99
N ASN A 198 24.06 11.35 -6.78
CA ASN A 198 25.22 12.20 -7.05
C ASN A 198 25.77 12.82 -5.75
N ALA A 199 27.02 13.27 -5.80
CA ALA A 199 27.67 13.92 -4.67
C ALA A 199 26.84 15.11 -4.16
N SER A 200 26.63 15.20 -2.84
CA SER A 200 25.85 16.28 -2.21
C SER A 200 24.42 16.44 -2.74
N ALA A 201 23.88 15.42 -3.42
CA ALA A 201 22.55 15.49 -4.01
C ALA A 201 21.46 15.16 -3.00
N THR A 202 20.28 15.75 -3.22
CA THR A 202 19.06 15.45 -2.49
C THR A 202 17.98 15.03 -3.47
N VAL A 203 17.43 13.83 -3.28
CA VAL A 203 16.36 13.27 -4.10
C VAL A 203 15.13 13.08 -3.25
N THR A 204 13.99 13.59 -3.71
CA THR A 204 12.68 13.34 -3.09
C THR A 204 11.88 12.39 -3.95
N ILE A 205 11.43 11.27 -3.38
CA ILE A 205 10.54 10.32 -4.03
C ILE A 205 9.16 10.44 -3.39
N ARG A 206 8.15 10.66 -4.22
CA ARG A 206 6.73 10.63 -3.84
C ARG A 206 6.07 9.39 -4.44
N ILE A 207 5.53 8.56 -3.57
CA ILE A 207 4.85 7.32 -3.94
C ILE A 207 3.35 7.54 -3.69
N TYR A 208 2.54 7.50 -4.74
CA TYR A 208 1.10 7.74 -4.67
C TYR A 208 0.35 6.40 -4.64
N PRO A 209 -0.24 6.01 -3.49
CA PRO A 209 -0.97 4.75 -3.39
C PRO A 209 -2.29 4.84 -4.16
N LYS A 210 -2.55 3.91 -5.07
CA LYS A 210 -3.86 3.77 -5.74
C LYS A 210 -4.84 2.98 -4.89
N GLN A 211 -4.35 2.00 -4.14
CA GLN A 211 -5.16 1.12 -3.30
C GLN A 211 -4.33 0.58 -2.14
N ILE A 212 -4.87 0.60 -0.92
CA ILE A 212 -4.24 -0.02 0.25
C ILE A 212 -4.95 -1.34 0.54
N PHE A 213 -4.18 -2.41 0.71
CA PHE A 213 -4.68 -3.73 1.08
C PHE A 213 -4.63 -3.87 2.59
N SER A 214 -5.80 -3.96 3.23
CA SER A 214 -5.87 -4.43 4.61
C SER A 214 -6.07 -5.96 4.62
N PRO A 215 -5.56 -6.66 5.64
CA PRO A 215 -5.87 -8.08 5.85
C PRO A 215 -7.38 -8.36 5.83
N THR A 216 -8.18 -7.44 6.37
CA THR A 216 -9.65 -7.54 6.42
C THR A 216 -10.32 -7.38 5.05
N LYS A 217 -9.81 -6.50 4.19
CA LYS A 217 -10.32 -6.31 2.82
C LYS A 217 -10.00 -7.52 1.91
N MET A 218 -8.86 -8.18 2.12
CA MET A 218 -8.54 -9.45 1.45
C MET A 218 -9.47 -10.60 1.90
N ALA A 219 -9.83 -10.63 3.19
CA ALA A 219 -10.81 -11.58 3.72
C ALA A 219 -12.24 -11.33 3.18
N GLN A 220 -12.62 -10.07 2.92
CA GLN A 220 -13.91 -9.72 2.34
C GLN A 220 -13.96 -9.92 0.81
N ALA A 221 -12.87 -9.70 0.08
CA ALA A 221 -12.78 -10.06 -1.34
C ALA A 221 -12.94 -11.59 -1.55
N GLY A 222 -12.46 -12.40 -0.60
CA GLY A 222 -12.73 -13.84 -0.54
C GLY A 222 -14.15 -14.24 -0.06
N LYS A 223 -14.94 -13.29 0.47
CA LYS A 223 -16.35 -13.50 0.85
C LYS A 223 -17.33 -13.06 -0.23
N GLN A 224 -17.03 -12.01 -1.00
CA GLN A 224 -17.88 -11.55 -2.10
C GLN A 224 -17.77 -12.39 -3.38
N GLY A 225 -16.80 -13.31 -3.46
CA GLY A 225 -16.67 -14.30 -4.53
C GLY A 225 -17.28 -15.68 -4.24
N ARG A 226 -18.03 -15.86 -3.14
CA ARG A 226 -18.65 -17.15 -2.80
C ARG A 226 -20.02 -17.34 -3.45
N GLY A 227 -20.07 -17.22 -4.78
CA GLY A 227 -21.05 -17.96 -5.56
C GLY A 227 -20.64 -19.43 -5.53
N ASN A 228 -21.39 -20.27 -4.82
CA ASN A 228 -21.32 -21.74 -4.75
C ASN A 228 -20.25 -22.41 -5.63
N ILE A 229 -19.00 -22.48 -5.15
CA ILE A 229 -18.07 -23.51 -5.61
C ILE A 229 -18.49 -24.79 -4.89
N GLY A 230 -19.46 -25.49 -5.47
CA GLY A 230 -19.89 -26.79 -5.01
C GLY A 230 -18.69 -27.74 -5.02
N PHE A 231 -18.19 -28.07 -3.83
CA PHE A 231 -17.15 -29.07 -3.66
C PHE A 231 -17.74 -30.43 -4.05
N ARG A 232 -17.48 -30.88 -5.29
CA ARG A 232 -17.80 -32.25 -5.69
C ARG A 232 -16.70 -33.17 -5.16
N PRO A 233 -17.03 -34.27 -4.46
CA PRO A 233 -16.03 -35.23 -4.02
C PRO A 233 -15.23 -35.78 -5.20
N PRO A 234 -13.93 -36.07 -5.03
CA PRO A 234 -13.08 -36.61 -6.10
C PRO A 234 -13.57 -38.01 -6.52
N HIS A 235 -13.81 -38.20 -7.81
CA HIS A 235 -13.99 -39.53 -8.38
C HIS A 235 -12.63 -40.20 -8.59
N ILE A 236 -12.42 -41.36 -7.99
CA ILE A 236 -11.29 -42.24 -8.30
C ILE A 236 -11.57 -42.88 -9.66
N VAL A 237 -10.86 -42.46 -10.70
CA VAL A 237 -10.83 -43.20 -11.97
C VAL A 237 -9.88 -44.38 -11.75
N ARG A 238 -10.42 -45.61 -11.71
CA ARG A 238 -9.57 -46.81 -11.73
C ARG A 238 -8.83 -46.82 -13.07
N SER A 239 -7.51 -46.65 -13.04
CA SER A 239 -6.66 -46.89 -14.20
C SER A 239 -6.76 -48.37 -14.57
N ALA A 240 -6.99 -48.65 -15.86
CA ALA A 240 -7.08 -49.99 -16.38
C ALA A 240 -5.78 -50.77 -16.10
N GLN A 241 -5.90 -52.00 -15.60
CA GLN A 241 -4.76 -52.90 -15.48
C GLN A 241 -4.25 -53.26 -16.88
N VAL A 242 -3.02 -52.86 -17.19
CA VAL A 242 -2.30 -53.37 -18.38
C VAL A 242 -1.81 -54.77 -18.05
N ALA A 243 -2.50 -55.79 -18.59
CA ALA A 243 -2.04 -57.17 -18.50
C ALA A 243 -0.84 -57.38 -19.44
N VAL A 244 0.37 -57.48 -18.87
CA VAL A 244 1.56 -57.88 -19.62
C VAL A 244 1.51 -59.40 -19.82
N ARG A 245 1.07 -59.86 -21.01
CA ARG A 245 1.25 -61.26 -21.40
C ARG A 245 2.74 -61.49 -21.71
N ARG A 246 3.43 -62.22 -20.83
CA ARG A 246 4.74 -62.80 -21.16
C ARG A 246 4.56 -63.80 -22.30
N ARG A 247 5.19 -63.56 -23.45
CA ARG A 247 5.44 -64.63 -24.44
C ARG A 247 6.45 -65.59 -23.82
N MET A 248 6.06 -66.85 -23.64
CA MET A 248 7.00 -67.95 -23.56
C MET A 248 7.17 -68.52 -24.98
N GLN A 249 8.42 -68.50 -25.46
CA GLN A 249 8.98 -69.39 -26.48
C GLN A 249 10.36 -69.80 -25.95
N PRO A 250 10.92 -70.96 -26.33
CA PRO A 250 10.51 -71.87 -27.41
C PRO A 250 9.76 -73.11 -26.96
#